data_AF-A0A1F4V3I4-F1
#
_entry.id   AF-A0A1F4V3I4-F1
#
_cell.length_a   1.000
_cell.length_b   1.000
_cell.length_c   1.000
_cell.angle_alpha   90.00
_cell.angle_beta   90.00
_cell.angle_gamma   90.00
#
_symmetry.space_group_name_H-M   'P 1'
#
loop_
_entity.id
_entity.type
_entity.pdbx_description
1 polymer ?
#
loop_
_entity_poly.entity_id
_entity_poly.type
_entity_poly.pdbx_seq_one_letter_code
_entity_poly.pdbx_strand_id
1 'polypeptide(L)'
;MNLIDLIGSAWKLINIFHNTRVSILSESWARMVQRLANDFTVLEHDIKTNKKYGGSKDVQEVATRLGDMNRETHTLWLEMKNNLGIKEDK
;
A
#
# COMPACT_ATOMS: atom_id res chain seq x y z
N MET A 1 7.79 -42.30 -11.53
CA MET A 1 7.86 -40.83 -11.47
C MET A 1 9.03 -40.48 -10.58
N ASN A 2 10.08 -39.84 -11.11
CA ASN A 2 11.29 -39.60 -10.34
C ASN A 2 11.05 -38.47 -9.31
N LEU A 3 11.74 -38.53 -8.17
CA LEU A 3 11.60 -37.56 -7.07
C LEU A 3 11.86 -36.11 -7.53
N ILE A 4 12.75 -35.94 -8.50
CA ILE A 4 13.09 -34.64 -9.11
C ILE A 4 11.88 -34.06 -9.86
N ASP A 5 11.12 -34.89 -10.59
CA ASP A 5 9.93 -34.46 -11.32
C ASP A 5 8.79 -34.06 -10.37
N LEU A 6 8.69 -34.79 -9.25
CA LEU A 6 7.72 -34.49 -8.18
C LEU A 6 8.03 -33.13 -7.53
N ILE A 7 9.30 -32.89 -7.19
CA ILE A 7 9.76 -31.62 -6.60
C ILE A 7 9.58 -30.46 -7.59
N GLY A 8 9.91 -30.65 -8.87
CA GLY A 8 9.71 -29.63 -9.90
C GLY A 8 8.23 -29.28 -10.12
N SER A 9 7.35 -30.27 -10.04
CA SER A 9 5.89 -30.08 -10.14
C SER A 9 5.32 -29.36 -8.91
N ALA A 10 5.81 -29.69 -7.71
CA ALA A 10 5.43 -29.02 -6.47
C ALA A 10 5.82 -27.53 -6.47
N TRP A 11 7.02 -27.20 -6.94
CA TRP A 11 7.47 -25.81 -7.09
C TRP A 11 6.61 -25.00 -8.05
N LYS A 12 6.21 -25.59 -9.19
CA LYS A 12 5.31 -24.93 -10.14
C LYS A 12 3.96 -24.61 -9.51
N LEU A 13 3.38 -25.54 -8.74
CA LEU A 13 2.11 -25.31 -8.04
C LEU A 13 2.22 -24.20 -7.00
N ILE A 14 3.29 -24.19 -6.19
CA ILE A 14 3.55 -23.13 -5.21
C ILE A 14 3.62 -21.75 -5.90
N ASN A 15 4.32 -21.65 -7.03
CA ASN A 15 4.41 -20.41 -7.78
C ASN A 15 3.06 -19.96 -8.35
N ILE A 16 2.23 -20.89 -8.85
CA ILE A 16 0.87 -20.56 -9.33
C ILE A 16 0.02 -20.02 -8.18
N PHE A 17 0.02 -20.68 -7.01
CA PHE A 17 -0.73 -20.20 -5.84
C PHE A 17 -0.24 -18.83 -5.36
N HIS A 18 1.08 -18.61 -5.36
CA HIS A 18 1.66 -17.32 -5.02
C HIS A 18 1.20 -16.23 -5.98
N ASN A 19 1.29 -16.46 -7.30
CA ASN A 19 0.89 -15.49 -8.32
C ASN A 19 -0.61 -15.17 -8.26
N THR A 20 -1.47 -16.17 -8.06
CA THR A 20 -2.92 -15.96 -7.90
C THR A 20 -3.21 -15.12 -6.66
N ARG A 21 -2.54 -15.41 -5.53
CA ARG A 21 -2.69 -14.62 -4.30
C ARG A 21 -2.25 -13.17 -4.50
N VAL A 22 -1.11 -12.94 -5.14
CA VAL A 22 -0.62 -11.60 -5.47
C VAL A 22 -1.59 -10.87 -6.40
N SER A 23 -2.16 -11.56 -7.39
CA SER A 23 -3.17 -10.98 -8.29
C SER A 23 -4.40 -10.50 -7.53
N ILE A 24 -4.93 -11.28 -6.58
CA ILE A 24 -6.08 -10.89 -5.76
C ILE A 24 -5.73 -9.69 -4.87
N LEU A 25 -4.54 -9.71 -4.23
CA LEU A 25 -4.09 -8.61 -3.38
C LEU A 25 -3.85 -7.33 -4.17
N SER A 26 -3.40 -7.44 -5.43
CA SER A 26 -3.12 -6.27 -6.28
C SER A 26 -4.33 -5.38 -6.52
N GLU A 27 -5.53 -5.97 -6.65
CA GLU A 27 -6.77 -5.21 -6.79
C GLU A 27 -7.09 -4.45 -5.49
N SER A 28 -6.92 -5.11 -4.34
CA SER A 28 -7.11 -4.49 -3.02
C SER A 28 -6.13 -3.32 -2.82
N TRP A 29 -4.85 -3.52 -3.13
CA TRP A 29 -3.83 -2.48 -3.04
C TRP A 29 -4.13 -1.31 -3.97
N ALA A 30 -4.58 -1.56 -5.21
CA ALA A 30 -4.97 -0.50 -6.14
C ALA A 30 -6.13 0.35 -5.58
N ARG A 31 -7.14 -0.28 -4.97
CA ARG A 31 -8.24 0.43 -4.30
C ARG A 31 -7.76 1.26 -3.10
N MET A 32 -6.81 0.73 -2.32
CA MET A 32 -6.24 1.46 -1.18
C MET A 32 -5.39 2.65 -1.64
N VAL A 33 -4.56 2.49 -2.68
CA VAL A 33 -3.79 3.58 -3.29
C VAL A 33 -4.73 4.66 -3.82
N GLN A 34 -5.81 4.28 -4.50
CA GLN A 34 -6.80 5.23 -5.01
C GLN A 34 -7.47 6.01 -3.87
N ARG A 35 -7.79 5.34 -2.75
CA ARG A 35 -8.33 6.01 -1.56
C ARG A 35 -7.33 7.02 -0.99
N LEU A 36 -6.08 6.60 -0.75
CA LEU A 36 -5.04 7.49 -0.23
C LEU A 36 -4.81 8.71 -1.13
N ALA A 37 -4.79 8.52 -2.45
CA ALA A 37 -4.66 9.61 -3.42
C ALA A 37 -5.85 10.59 -3.37
N ASN A 38 -7.07 10.08 -3.18
CA ASN A 38 -8.25 10.91 -2.99
C ASN A 38 -8.16 11.71 -1.67
N ASP A 39 -7.75 11.07 -0.58
CA ASP A 39 -7.60 11.72 0.72
C ASP A 39 -6.53 12.83 0.68
N PHE A 40 -5.43 12.61 -0.04
CA PHE A 40 -4.44 13.65 -0.36
C PHE A 40 -5.05 14.81 -1.15
N THR A 41 -5.83 14.51 -2.19
CA THR A 41 -6.47 15.54 -3.03
C THR A 41 -7.44 16.39 -2.21
N VAL A 42 -8.25 15.76 -1.36
CA VAL A 42 -9.19 16.45 -0.46
C VAL A 42 -8.43 17.34 0.52
N LEU A 43 -7.38 16.82 1.16
CA LEU A 43 -6.57 17.61 2.08
C LEU A 43 -5.88 18.79 1.40
N GLU A 44 -5.34 18.60 0.20
CA GLU A 44 -4.72 19.66 -0.59
C GLU A 44 -5.75 20.74 -0.95
N HIS A 45 -6.94 20.33 -1.40
CA HIS A 45 -8.03 21.25 -1.71
C HIS A 45 -8.48 22.02 -0.47
N ASP A 46 -8.63 21.35 0.67
CA ASP A 46 -8.96 21.97 1.96
C ASP A 46 -7.93 23.06 2.27
N ILE A 47 -6.64 22.74 2.23
CA ILE A 47 -5.55 23.70 2.51
C ILE A 47 -5.60 24.92 1.58
N LYS A 48 -5.84 24.71 0.27
CA LYS A 48 -5.85 25.78 -0.73
C LYS A 48 -7.08 26.70 -0.62
N THR A 49 -8.24 26.14 -0.28
CA THR A 49 -9.53 26.85 -0.32
C THR A 49 -9.96 27.41 1.02
N ASN A 50 -9.63 26.75 2.14
CA ASN A 50 -9.97 27.25 3.46
C ASN A 50 -8.94 28.31 3.92
N LYS A 51 -9.39 29.55 4.03
CA LYS A 51 -8.68 30.63 4.73
C LYS A 51 -8.45 30.37 6.23
N LYS A 52 -8.96 29.25 6.77
CA LYS A 52 -8.80 28.84 8.18
C LYS A 52 -7.38 28.36 8.50
N TYR A 53 -6.61 27.89 7.53
CA TYR A 53 -5.25 27.42 7.79
C TYR A 53 -4.29 28.59 8.00
N GLY A 54 -4.26 29.07 9.24
CA GLY A 54 -3.42 30.18 9.69
C GLY A 54 -3.29 30.23 11.22
N GLY A 55 -4.17 29.55 11.96
CA GLY A 55 -4.06 29.32 13.40
C GLY A 55 -3.31 28.03 13.76
N SER A 56 -2.75 27.98 14.97
CA SER A 56 -1.99 26.82 15.46
C SER A 56 -2.82 25.52 15.53
N LYS A 57 -4.14 25.62 15.77
CA LYS A 57 -5.06 24.47 15.79
C LYS A 57 -5.30 23.88 14.40
N ASP A 58 -5.50 24.73 13.39
CA ASP A 58 -5.75 24.27 12.02
C ASP A 58 -4.50 23.60 11.42
N VAL A 59 -3.30 24.10 11.77
CA VAL A 59 -2.03 23.46 11.39
C VAL A 59 -1.85 22.10 12.08
N GLN A 60 -2.23 21.99 13.36
CA GLN A 60 -2.20 20.70 14.08
C GLN A 60 -3.14 19.68 13.44
N GLU A 61 -4.34 20.08 13.03
CA GLU A 61 -5.29 19.19 12.36
C GLU A 61 -4.75 18.65 11.02
N VAL A 62 -4.16 19.53 10.19
CA VAL A 62 -3.51 19.12 8.94
C VAL A 62 -2.34 18.17 9.21
N ALA A 63 -1.51 18.49 10.20
CA ALA A 63 -0.37 17.65 10.58
C ALA A 63 -0.82 16.26 11.05
N THR A 64 -1.91 16.17 11.83
CA THR A 64 -2.49 14.89 12.24
C THR A 64 -3.00 14.09 11.04
N ARG A 65 -3.79 14.71 10.14
CA ARG A 65 -4.30 14.06 8.93
C ARG A 65 -3.17 13.53 8.04
N LEU A 66 -2.12 14.33 7.81
CA LEU A 66 -0.92 13.90 7.08
C LEU A 66 -0.21 12.73 7.77
N GLY A 67 -0.08 12.78 9.11
CA GLY A 67 0.53 11.72 9.89
C GLY A 67 -0.20 10.39 9.77
N ASP A 68 -1.54 10.42 9.81
CA ASP A 68 -2.37 9.23 9.65
C ASP A 68 -2.28 8.66 8.22
N MET A 69 -2.38 9.51 7.20
CA MET A 69 -2.21 9.08 5.80
C MET A 69 -0.82 8.50 5.53
N ASN A 70 0.22 9.07 6.12
CA ASN A 70 1.59 8.54 6.00
C ASN A 70 1.71 7.17 6.68
N ARG A 71 1.08 6.97 7.85
CA ARG A 71 1.04 5.67 8.54
C ARG A 71 0.32 4.62 7.69
N GLU A 72 -0.82 4.95 7.10
CA GLU A 72 -1.57 4.06 6.21
C GLU A 72 -0.78 3.70 4.96
N THR A 73 -0.17 4.70 4.32
CA THR A 73 0.70 4.51 3.15
C THR A 73 1.87 3.59 3.48
N HIS A 74 2.54 3.80 4.62
CA HIS A 74 3.65 2.97 5.04
C HIS A 74 3.22 1.53 5.35
N THR A 75 2.07 1.35 5.99
CA THR A 75 1.50 0.02 6.29
C THR A 75 1.20 -0.75 5.00
N LEU A 76 0.55 -0.08 4.03
CA LEU A 76 0.29 -0.65 2.71
C LEU A 76 1.58 -1.02 1.98
N TRP A 77 2.60 -0.15 2.04
CA TRP A 77 3.91 -0.44 1.47
C TRP A 77 4.57 -1.69 2.07
N LEU A 78 4.56 -1.83 3.40
CA LEU A 78 5.11 -3.01 4.07
C LEU A 78 4.35 -4.29 3.68
N GLU A 79 3.04 -4.22 3.56
CA GLU A 79 2.22 -5.34 3.10
C GLU A 79 2.58 -5.74 1.67
N MET A 80 2.66 -4.77 0.75
CA MET A 80 3.06 -5.00 -0.64
C MET A 80 4.46 -5.60 -0.72
N LYS A 81 5.43 -5.01 -0.01
CA LYS A 81 6.83 -5.46 0.04
C LYS A 81 6.93 -6.92 0.46
N ASN A 82 6.26 -7.27 1.56
CA ASN A 82 6.28 -8.63 2.11
C ASN A 82 5.64 -9.65 1.17
N ASN A 83 4.51 -9.30 0.54
CA ASN A 83 3.79 -10.22 -0.35
C ASN A 83 4.46 -10.36 -1.73
N LEU A 84 5.15 -9.33 -2.21
CA LEU A 84 5.89 -9.35 -3.48
C LEU A 84 7.33 -9.86 -3.34
N GLY A 85 7.81 -10.07 -2.11
CA GLY A 85 9.18 -10.51 -1.86
C GLY A 85 10.25 -9.48 -2.25
N ILE A 86 9.89 -8.19 -2.25
CA ILE A 86 10.81 -7.09 -2.58
C ILE A 86 11.82 -6.95 -1.44
N LYS A 87 13.11 -7.08 -1.74
CA LYS A 87 14.21 -6.84 -0.80
C LYS A 87 14.65 -5.38 -0.93
N GLU A 88 15.01 -4.76 0.19
CA GLU A 88 15.62 -3.43 0.16
C GLU A 88 17.04 -3.54 -0.42
N ASP A 89 17.30 -2.76 -1.48
CA ASP A 89 18.68 -2.50 -1.90
C ASP A 89 19.35 -1.71 -0.77
N LYS A 90 20.34 -2.34 -0.12
CA LYS A 90 21.16 -1.72 0.92
C LYS A 90 22.27 -0.87 0.32
#